data_AF-A0A357FWF0-F1
#
_entry.id   AF-A0A357FWF0-F1
#
_cell.length_a   1.000
_cell.length_b   1.000
_cell.length_c   1.000
_cell.angle_alpha   90.00
_cell.angle_beta   90.00
_cell.angle_gamma   90.00
#
_symmetry.space_group_name_H-M   'P 1'
#
loop_
_entity.id
_entity.type
_entity.pdbx_description
1 polymer ?
#
loop_
_entity_poly.entity_id
_entity_poly.type
_entity_poly.pdbx_seq_one_letter_code
_entity_poly.pdbx_strand_id
1 'polypeptide(L)' 'SKSHYELIEANRSYFGNFDPFGDFDLIFGAAKLNLKIRDLPIRYQSRTYGEPQIDRWRDGMLLIRMAAFAARKIKFL' A
#
# COMPACT_ATOMS: atom_id res chain seq x y z
N SER A 1 -4.34 8.32 13.80
CA SER A 1 -4.76 9.72 14.00
C SER A 1 -4.45 10.51 12.74
N LYS A 2 -5.08 11.67 12.53
CA LYS A 2 -4.78 12.58 11.42
C LYS A 2 -3.27 12.88 11.33
N SER A 3 -2.62 13.07 12.47
CA SER A 3 -1.17 13.31 12.55
C SER A 3 -0.31 12.19 11.96
N HIS A 4 -0.67 10.91 12.16
CA HIS A 4 0.07 9.80 11.54
C HIS A 4 -0.11 9.78 10.02
N TYR A 5 -1.30 10.13 9.53
CA TYR A 5 -1.53 10.23 8.09
C TYR A 5 -0.67 11.35 7.47
N GLU A 6 -0.61 12.52 8.09
CA GLU A 6 0.22 13.64 7.62
C GLU A 6 1.71 13.27 7.59
N LEU A 7 2.20 12.51 8.59
CA LEU A 7 3.57 11.99 8.60
C LEU A 7 3.84 11.00 7.46
N ILE A 8 2.87 10.14 7.15
CA ILE A 8 2.96 9.21 6.02
C ILE A 8 2.97 9.99 4.70
N GLU A 9 2.07 10.95 4.54
CA GLU A 9 1.95 11.80 3.34
C GLU A 9 3.26 12.55 3.06
N ALA A 10 3.84 13.17 4.10
CA ALA A 10 5.13 13.86 4.00
C ALA A 10 6.29 12.93 3.57
N ASN A 11 6.17 11.62 3.83
CA ASN A 11 7.16 10.60 3.48
C ASN A 11 6.86 9.84 2.19
N ARG A 12 5.76 10.11 1.47
CA ARG A 12 5.41 9.40 0.21
C ARG A 12 6.50 9.48 -0.85
N SER A 13 7.17 10.63 -0.94
CA SER A 13 8.30 10.85 -1.86
C SER A 13 9.45 9.85 -1.68
N TYR A 14 9.56 9.21 -0.51
CA TYR A 14 10.58 8.18 -0.22
C TYR A 14 10.42 6.91 -1.05
N PHE A 15 9.17 6.52 -1.36
CA PHE A 15 8.84 5.34 -2.16
C PHE A 15 8.58 5.70 -3.63
N GLY A 16 8.24 6.96 -3.93
CA GLY A 16 8.05 7.49 -5.29
C GLY A 16 6.61 7.35 -5.79
N ASN A 17 6.27 7.96 -6.93
CA ASN A 17 4.90 8.02 -7.47
C ASN A 17 4.46 6.75 -8.23
N PHE A 18 4.99 5.58 -7.89
CA PHE A 18 4.84 4.37 -8.72
C PHE A 18 3.75 3.41 -8.21
N ASP A 19 2.95 3.83 -7.23
CA ASP A 19 1.79 3.09 -6.73
C ASP A 19 0.52 3.50 -7.50
N PRO A 20 0.03 2.70 -8.46
CA PRO A 20 -1.21 3.01 -9.17
C PRO A 20 -2.48 2.75 -8.34
N PHE A 21 -2.36 2.08 -7.18
CA PHE A 21 -3.48 1.75 -6.30
C PHE A 21 -3.63 2.75 -5.16
N GLY A 22 -2.52 3.32 -4.68
CA GLY A 22 -2.45 4.38 -3.67
C GLY A 22 -2.57 3.89 -2.22
N ASP A 23 -2.72 2.58 -2.00
CA ASP A 23 -2.83 1.94 -0.69
C ASP A 23 -1.47 1.49 -0.13
N PHE A 24 -0.51 1.16 -0.99
CA PHE A 24 0.83 0.74 -0.57
C PHE A 24 1.60 1.86 0.11
N ASP A 25 1.40 3.11 -0.32
CA ASP A 25 1.97 4.28 0.36
C ASP A 25 1.57 4.33 1.84
N LEU A 26 0.32 3.97 2.16
CA LEU A 26 -0.16 3.94 3.54
C LEU A 26 0.48 2.80 4.33
N ILE A 27 0.55 1.60 3.74
CA ILE A 27 1.10 0.41 4.39
C ILE A 27 2.61 0.58 4.63
N PHE A 28 3.36 0.96 3.60
CA PHE A 28 4.80 1.13 3.67
C PHE A 28 5.20 2.35 4.50
N GLY A 29 4.44 3.45 4.41
CA GLY A 29 4.63 4.62 5.27
C GLY A 29 4.40 4.28 6.74
N ALA A 30 3.33 3.55 7.06
CA ALA A 30 3.07 3.08 8.41
C ALA A 30 4.18 2.15 8.93
N ALA A 31 4.64 1.20 8.09
CA ALA A 31 5.75 0.31 8.43
C ALA A 31 7.06 1.07 8.68
N LYS A 32 7.38 2.08 7.84
CA LYS A 32 8.57 2.94 8.01
C LYS A 32 8.52 3.75 9.30
N LEU A 33 7.34 4.23 9.69
CA LEU A 33 7.11 4.94 10.95
C LEU A 33 6.97 3.99 12.15
N ASN A 34 7.17 2.69 11.95
CA ASN A 34 7.04 1.64 12.96
C ASN A 34 5.65 1.67 13.67
N LEU A 35 4.62 2.06 12.93
CA LEU A 35 3.25 2.10 13.43
C LEU A 35 2.66 0.69 13.46
N LYS A 36 1.83 0.42 14.48
CA LYS A 36 1.15 -0.87 14.60
C LYS A 36 0.05 -0.98 13.54
N ILE A 37 0.25 -1.88 12.57
CA ILE A 37 -0.77 -2.29 11.60
C ILE A 37 -1.69 -3.31 12.28
N ARG A 38 -3.00 -3.10 12.22
CA ARG A 38 -4.01 -4.01 12.79
C ARG A 38 -5.01 -4.39 11.72
N ASP A 39 -5.29 -5.68 11.62
CA ASP A 39 -6.36 -6.17 10.76
C ASP A 39 -7.71 -5.97 11.46
N LEU A 40 -8.68 -5.48 10.69
CA LEU A 40 -10.06 -5.35 11.13
C LEU A 40 -10.91 -6.32 10.32
N PRO A 41 -11.76 -7.14 10.96
CA PRO A 41 -12.65 -8.04 10.23
C PRO A 41 -13.71 -7.22 9.49
N ILE A 42 -13.53 -7.04 8.19
CA ILE A 42 -14.47 -6.36 7.31
C ILE A 42 -15.15 -7.42 6.43
N ARG A 43 -16.49 -7.44 6.45
CA ARG A 43 -17.26 -8.28 5.53
C ARG A 43 -17.22 -7.66 4.15
N TYR A 44 -16.53 -8.33 3.22
CA TYR A 44 -16.48 -7.90 1.83
C TYR A 44 -17.86 -8.12 1.19
N GLN A 45 -18.39 -7.07 0.57
CA GLN A 45 -19.60 -7.18 -0.24
C GLN A 45 -19.22 -7.17 -1.71
N SER A 46 -19.88 -8.03 -2.49
CA SER A 46 -19.76 -7.96 -3.95
C SER A 46 -20.24 -6.59 -4.41
N ARG A 47 -19.42 -5.95 -5.24
CA ARG A 47 -19.83 -4.73 -5.93
C ARG A 47 -20.94 -5.13 -6.92
N THR A 48 -22.10 -4.49 -6.83
CA THR A 48 -23.24 -4.71 -7.73
C THR A 48 -23.15 -3.88 -9.02
N TYR A 49 -22.21 -2.94 -9.09
CA TYR A 49 -22.02 -2.06 -10.23
C TYR A 49 -20.54 -1.96 -10.61
N GLY A 50 -20.28 -1.98 -11.93
CA GLY A 50 -18.95 -1.90 -12.52
C GLY A 50 -18.31 -3.26 -12.83
N GLU A 51 -17.34 -3.24 -13.74
CA GLU A 51 -16.50 -4.39 -14.07
C GLU A 51 -15.23 -4.40 -13.20
N PRO A 52 -14.60 -5.58 -12.99
CA PRO A 52 -13.29 -5.65 -12.35
C PRO A 52 -12.27 -4.83 -13.14
N GLN A 53 -11.72 -3.76 -12.54
CA GLN A 53 -10.68 -2.93 -13.15
C GLN A 53 -9.26 -3.52 -13.05
N ILE A 54 -9.12 -4.76 -12.56
CA ILE A 54 -7.83 -5.37 -12.23
C ILE A 54 -7.55 -6.53 -13.18
N ASP A 55 -6.41 -6.47 -13.87
CA ASP A 55 -5.83 -7.60 -14.59
C ASP A 55 -5.05 -8.47 -13.62
N ARG A 56 -5.55 -9.69 -13.38
CA ARG A 56 -5.02 -10.60 -12.34
C ARG A 56 -3.53 -10.91 -12.47
N TRP A 57 -2.99 -10.91 -13.68
CA TRP A 57 -1.59 -11.31 -13.92
C TRP A 57 -0.68 -10.11 -14.00
N ARG A 58 -1.07 -9.08 -14.75
CA ARG A 58 -0.29 -7.85 -14.90
C ARG A 58 -0.22 -7.09 -13.57
N ASP A 59 -1.37 -6.89 -12.93
CA ASP A 59 -1.42 -6.19 -11.65
C ASP A 59 -0.83 -7.05 -10.54
N GLY A 60 -1.05 -8.37 -10.59
CA GLY A 60 -0.38 -9.32 -9.68
C GLY A 60 1.15 -9.20 -9.73
N MET A 61 1.74 -9.13 -10.92
CA MET A 61 3.19 -8.95 -11.08
C MET A 61 3.65 -7.57 -10.57
N LEU A 62 2.84 -6.53 -10.75
CA LEU A 62 3.12 -5.20 -10.21
C LEU A 62 3.15 -5.22 -8.67
N LEU A 63 2.16 -5.86 -8.03
CA LEU A 63 2.10 -6.01 -6.56
C LEU A 63 3.37 -6.69 -6.01
N ILE A 64 3.85 -7.74 -6.67
CA ILE A 64 5.09 -8.43 -6.28
C ILE A 64 6.30 -7.48 -6.38
N ARG A 65 6.40 -6.69 -7.46
CA ARG A 65 7.49 -5.72 -7.64
C ARG A 65 7.45 -4.62 -6.57
N MET A 66 6.27 -4.13 -6.21
CA MET A 66 6.10 -3.15 -5.13
C MET A 66 6.53 -3.72 -3.78
N ALA A 67 6.10 -4.94 -3.46
CA ALA A 67 6.48 -5.62 -2.22
C ALA A 67 8.00 -5.83 -2.12
N ALA A 68 8.65 -6.28 -3.21
CA ALA A 68 10.09 -6.46 -3.26
C ALA A 68 10.86 -5.14 -3.10
N PHE A 69 10.38 -4.06 -3.71
CA PHE A 69 10.98 -2.73 -3.58
C PHE A 69 10.92 -2.23 -2.13
N ALA A 70 9.75 -2.30 -1.50
CA ALA A 70 9.59 -1.87 -0.12
C ALA A 70 10.37 -2.75 0.86
N ALA A 71 10.39 -4.07 0.66
CA ALA A 71 11.20 -4.98 1.46
C ALA A 71 12.68 -4.57 1.42
N ARG A 72 13.21 -4.25 0.23
CA ARG A 72 14.60 -3.80 0.08
C ARG A 72 14.89 -2.47 0.80
N LYS A 73 13.95 -1.52 0.79
CA LYS A 73 14.13 -0.21 1.43
C LYS A 73 13.89 -0.20 2.95
N ILE A 74 13.01 -1.05 3.45
CA ILE A 74 12.58 -1.04 4.86
C ILE A 74 13.34 -2.09 5.68
N LYS A 75 13.54 -3.29 5.12
CA LYS A 75 14.04 -4.46 5.86
C LYS A 75 15.51 -4.79 5.58
N PHE A 76 15.99 -4.56 4.36
CA PHE A 76 17.31 -5.02 3.92
C PHE A 76 18.31 -3.88 3.68
N LEU A 77 18.40 -2.95 4.63
CA LEU A 77 19.55 -2.04 4.72
C LEU A 77 20.87 -2.85 4.79
#